data_AF-A0A109K5C8-F1
#
_entry.id   AF-A0A109K5C8-F1
#
_cell.length_a   1.000
_cell.length_b   1.000
_cell.length_c   1.000
_cell.angle_alpha   90.00
_cell.angle_beta   90.00
_cell.angle_gamma   90.00
#
_symmetry.space_group_name_H-M   'P 1'
#
loop_
_entity.id
_entity.type
_entity.pdbx_description
1 polymer ?
#
loop_
_entity_poly.entity_id
_entity_poly.type
_entity_poly.pdbx_seq_one_letter_code
_entity_poly.pdbx_strand_id
1 'polypeptide(L)'
;MIARTAVAMLVLPAFGIVGSARAQDVPGIEICTVEKTMERRTSCLQSNVEFLQKTINKLTSDHQQKLDAANRQIDSLKSSVASLQKLVGDLQTAQIKLADDMKKKADAPAAKDAAPAAKEGTK
;
A
#
# COMPACT_ATOMS: atom_id res chain seq x y z
N MET A 1 0.78 -23.31 -11.77
CA MET A 1 1.46 -23.40 -10.46
C MET A 1 2.96 -23.07 -10.56
N ILE A 2 3.64 -23.50 -11.62
CA ILE A 2 5.09 -23.27 -11.87
C ILE A 2 5.47 -21.77 -11.92
N ALA A 3 4.62 -20.90 -12.47
CA ALA A 3 4.90 -19.46 -12.50
C ALA A 3 4.88 -18.79 -11.11
N ARG A 4 4.05 -19.29 -10.17
CA ARG A 4 3.99 -18.77 -8.80
C ARG A 4 5.21 -19.18 -7.98
N THR A 5 5.71 -20.39 -8.19
CA THR A 5 6.93 -20.88 -7.53
C THR A 5 8.19 -20.20 -8.08
N ALA A 6 8.21 -19.89 -9.38
CA ALA A 6 9.33 -19.15 -10.00
C ALA A 6 9.45 -17.72 -9.46
N VAL A 7 8.33 -17.01 -9.28
CA VAL A 7 8.33 -15.65 -8.68
C VAL A 7 8.79 -15.69 -7.22
N ALA A 8 8.35 -16.69 -6.44
CA ALA A 8 8.77 -16.84 -5.05
C ALA A 8 10.28 -17.11 -4.91
N MET A 9 10.87 -17.92 -5.80
CA MET A 9 12.31 -18.18 -5.80
C MET A 9 13.16 -16.99 -6.24
N LEU A 10 12.62 -16.07 -7.06
CA LEU A 10 13.35 -14.87 -7.51
C LEU A 10 13.28 -13.71 -6.50
N VAL A 11 12.24 -13.66 -5.67
CA VAL A 11 12.06 -12.62 -4.64
C VAL A 11 12.89 -12.91 -3.37
N LEU A 12 13.09 -14.18 -3.00
CA LEU A 12 13.87 -14.56 -1.82
C LEU A 12 15.33 -14.06 -1.79
N PRO A 13 16.12 -14.15 -2.88
CA PRO A 13 17.50 -13.65 -2.87
C PRO A 13 17.59 -12.12 -2.91
N ALA A 14 16.56 -11.41 -3.37
CA ALA A 14 16.55 -9.95 -3.40
C ALA A 14 16.47 -9.33 -1.98
N PHE A 15 15.90 -10.04 -1.01
CA PHE A 15 15.85 -9.63 0.40
C PHE A 15 17.07 -10.07 1.22
N GLY A 16 17.90 -11.00 0.71
CA GLY A 16 19.03 -11.59 1.44
C GLY A 16 20.34 -10.78 1.42
N ILE A 17 20.39 -9.65 0.72
CA ILE A 17 21.61 -8.83 0.56
C ILE A 17 21.71 -7.71 1.62
N VAL A 18 20.73 -7.59 2.51
CA VAL A 18 20.78 -6.61 3.61
C VAL A 18 21.46 -7.24 4.82
N GLY A 19 22.76 -7.03 4.97
CA GLY A 19 23.41 -7.30 6.25
C GLY A 19 24.88 -7.66 6.17
N SER A 20 25.71 -6.84 5.53
CA SER A 20 27.06 -6.70 6.09
C SER A 20 26.87 -6.12 7.49
N ALA A 21 26.94 -6.96 8.54
CA ALA A 21 26.95 -6.51 9.92
C ALA A 21 28.24 -5.71 10.15
N ARG A 22 28.24 -4.45 9.69
CA ARG A 22 29.17 -3.45 10.20
C ARG A 22 28.88 -3.40 11.68
N ALA A 23 29.88 -3.71 12.52
CA ALA A 23 29.78 -3.42 13.92
C ALA A 23 29.26 -1.98 14.05
N GLN A 24 28.13 -1.81 14.72
CA GLN A 24 27.61 -0.47 14.98
C GLN A 24 28.58 0.13 15.97
N ASP A 25 29.36 1.10 15.49
CA ASP A 25 30.38 1.72 16.32
C ASP A 25 29.69 2.38 17.50
N VAL A 26 30.15 2.04 18.69
CA VAL A 26 29.60 2.58 19.93
C VAL A 26 30.27 3.94 20.11
N PRO A 27 29.56 5.07 19.88
CA PRO A 27 30.21 6.36 19.77
C PRO A 27 30.98 6.69 21.06
N GLY A 28 32.30 6.90 20.99
CA GLY A 28 33.12 7.23 22.16
C GLY A 28 33.65 6.04 22.95
N ILE A 29 33.41 4.80 22.51
CA ILE A 29 34.04 3.61 23.12
C ILE A 29 35.56 3.66 22.93
N GLU A 30 36.02 4.21 21.81
CA GLU A 30 37.43 4.46 21.51
C GLU A 30 38.08 5.42 22.51
N ILE A 31 37.32 6.37 23.07
CA ILE A 31 37.84 7.31 24.08
C ILE A 31 37.87 6.63 25.45
N CYS A 32 36.82 5.89 25.81
CA CYS A 32 36.75 5.21 27.11
C CYS A 32 37.77 4.05 27.24
N THR A 33 38.19 3.45 26.13
CA THR A 33 39.15 2.33 26.14
C THR A 33 40.61 2.76 26.20
N VAL A 34 40.92 4.00 25.82
CA VAL A 34 42.26 4.61 25.91
C VAL A 34 42.56 5.11 27.34
N GLU A 35 41.54 5.23 28.19
CA GLU A 35 41.67 5.69 29.57
C GLU A 35 42.38 4.65 30.46
N LYS A 36 43.51 5.05 31.07
CA LYS A 36 44.36 4.15 31.86
C LYS A 36 43.96 4.07 33.33
N THR A 37 43.25 5.06 33.84
CA THR A 37 42.78 5.06 35.22
C THR A 37 41.46 4.30 35.32
N MET A 38 41.39 3.27 36.17
CA MET A 38 40.22 2.38 36.26
C MET A 38 38.94 3.14 36.67
N GLU A 39 39.04 4.15 37.54
CA GLU A 39 37.90 5.00 37.92
C GLU A 39 37.34 5.78 36.73
N ARG A 40 38.20 6.47 35.96
CA ARG A 40 37.78 7.31 34.83
C ARG A 40 37.29 6.47 33.66
N ARG A 41 37.86 5.28 33.45
CA ARG A 41 37.37 4.29 32.48
C ARG A 41 35.96 3.82 32.81
N THR A 42 35.70 3.50 34.08
CA THR A 42 34.37 3.05 34.53
C THR A 42 33.33 4.16 34.38
N SER A 43 33.68 5.40 34.78
CA SER A 43 32.81 6.57 34.62
C SER A 43 32.49 6.89 33.16
N CYS A 44 33.49 6.83 32.26
CA CYS A 44 33.29 7.04 30.83
C CYS A 44 32.35 5.99 30.22
N LEU A 45 32.58 4.71 30.53
CA LEU A 45 31.73 3.62 30.05
C LEU A 45 30.28 3.73 30.58
N GLN A 46 30.10 4.15 31.84
CA GLN A 46 28.78 4.35 32.42
C GLN A 46 27.98 5.43 31.67
N SER A 47 28.60 6.60 31.41
CA SER A 47 27.96 7.67 30.65
C SER A 47 27.66 7.25 29.21
N ASN A 48 28.51 6.40 28.61
CA ASN A 48 28.30 5.87 27.27
C ASN A 48 27.08 4.94 27.20
N VAL A 49 26.98 4.00 28.16
CA VAL A 49 25.82 3.10 28.29
C VAL A 49 24.53 3.88 28.53
N GLU A 50 24.57 4.93 29.37
CA GLU A 50 23.40 5.78 29.59
C GLU A 50 22.96 6.52 28.31
N PHE A 51 23.91 7.04 27.54
CA PHE A 51 23.64 7.67 26.24
C PHE A 51 23.04 6.67 25.23
N LEU A 52 23.63 5.48 25.11
CA LEU A 52 23.11 4.41 24.26
C LEU A 52 21.70 4.00 24.67
N GLN A 53 21.45 3.80 25.97
CA GLN A 53 20.15 3.41 26.48
C GLN A 53 19.08 4.47 26.16
N LYS A 54 19.39 5.76 26.37
CA LYS A 54 18.50 6.87 26.00
C LYS A 54 18.24 6.90 24.48
N THR A 55 19.29 6.67 23.69
CA THR A 55 19.19 6.64 22.23
C THR A 55 18.32 5.48 21.75
N ILE A 56 18.54 4.27 22.25
CA ILE A 56 17.74 3.08 21.94
C ILE A 56 16.26 3.32 22.30
N ASN A 57 15.98 3.85 23.49
CA ASN A 57 14.62 4.16 23.91
C ASN A 57 13.96 5.18 22.98
N LYS A 58 14.70 6.24 22.59
CA LYS A 58 14.20 7.24 21.64
C LYS A 58 13.91 6.62 20.27
N LEU A 59 14.86 5.88 19.70
CA LEU A 59 14.66 5.21 18.41
C LEU A 59 13.49 4.22 18.47
N THR A 60 13.33 3.51 19.59
CA THR A 60 12.22 2.57 19.78
C THR A 60 10.88 3.29 19.75
N SER A 61 10.77 4.41 20.48
CA SER A 61 9.55 5.24 20.47
C SER A 61 9.27 5.84 19.09
N ASP A 62 10.28 6.39 18.42
CA ASP A 62 10.14 6.97 17.08
C ASP A 62 9.68 5.93 16.05
N HIS A 63 10.23 4.70 16.10
CA HIS A 63 9.78 3.62 15.23
C HIS A 63 8.37 3.15 15.56
N GLN A 64 8.01 3.05 16.84
CA GLN A 64 6.66 2.68 17.24
C GLN A 64 5.64 3.70 16.71
N GLN A 65 5.93 5.00 16.84
CA GLN A 65 5.09 6.06 16.29
C GLN A 65 4.93 5.96 14.77
N LYS A 66 6.02 5.64 14.04
CA LYS A 66 5.96 5.42 12.59
C LYS A 66 5.11 4.21 12.22
N LEU A 67 5.21 3.11 12.96
CA LEU A 67 4.39 1.92 12.76
C LEU A 67 2.91 2.23 13.00
N ASP A 68 2.59 2.95 14.07
CA ASP A 68 1.21 3.34 14.39
C ASP A 68 0.63 4.28 13.31
N ALA A 69 1.43 5.24 12.82
CA ALA A 69 1.03 6.12 11.73
C ALA A 69 0.78 5.34 10.43
N ALA A 70 1.66 4.39 10.09
CA ALA A 70 1.51 3.53 8.92
C ALA A 70 0.26 2.63 9.03
N ASN A 71 -0.03 2.08 10.22
CA ASN A 71 -1.25 1.30 10.44
C ASN A 71 -2.52 2.12 10.22
N ARG A 72 -2.55 3.38 10.69
CA ARG A 72 -3.68 4.29 10.41
C ARG A 72 -3.85 4.57 8.91
N GLN A 73 -2.75 4.74 8.19
CA GLN A 73 -2.80 4.87 6.73
C GLN A 73 -3.35 3.62 6.07
N ILE A 74 -2.91 2.43 6.49
CA ILE A 74 -3.42 1.14 6.00
C ILE A 74 -4.94 1.05 6.21
N ASP A 75 -5.45 1.44 7.36
CA ASP A 75 -6.89 1.38 7.63
C ASP A 75 -7.70 2.37 6.79
N SER A 76 -7.16 3.58 6.58
CA SER A 76 -7.74 4.56 5.65
C SER A 76 -7.76 4.04 4.20
N LEU A 77 -6.67 3.41 3.74
CA LEU A 77 -6.59 2.81 2.42
C LEU A 77 -7.55 1.63 2.28
N LYS A 78 -7.68 0.77 3.29
CA LYS A 78 -8.65 -0.35 3.30
C LYS A 78 -10.08 0.15 3.16
N SER A 79 -10.45 1.22 3.88
CA SER A 79 -11.77 1.84 3.76
C SER A 79 -12.01 2.38 2.34
N SER A 80 -11.00 3.05 1.77
CA SER A 80 -11.06 3.56 0.39
C SER A 80 -11.23 2.43 -0.62
N VAL A 81 -10.48 1.33 -0.48
CA VAL A 81 -10.61 0.14 -1.33
C VAL A 81 -12.00 -0.48 -1.22
N ALA A 82 -12.55 -0.61 -0.01
CA ALA A 82 -13.91 -1.13 0.18
C ALA A 82 -14.96 -0.23 -0.49
N SER A 83 -14.81 1.10 -0.40
CA SER A 83 -15.71 2.05 -1.06
C SER A 83 -15.64 1.95 -2.59
N LEU A 84 -14.44 1.82 -3.14
CA LEU A 84 -14.20 1.65 -4.57
C LEU A 84 -14.77 0.31 -5.07
N GLN A 85 -14.59 -0.77 -4.32
CA GLN A 85 -15.17 -2.08 -4.65
C GLN A 85 -16.70 -2.01 -4.72
N LYS A 86 -17.35 -1.28 -3.81
CA LYS A 86 -18.80 -1.06 -3.84
C LYS A 86 -19.22 -0.29 -5.09
N LEU A 87 -18.54 0.82 -5.42
CA LEU A 87 -18.83 1.61 -6.62
C LEU A 87 -18.69 0.79 -7.91
N VAL A 88 -17.66 -0.07 -7.99
CA VAL A 88 -17.47 -0.97 -9.13
C VAL A 88 -18.62 -1.97 -9.24
N GLY A 89 -19.08 -2.54 -8.12
CA GLY A 89 -20.24 -3.44 -8.09
C GLY A 89 -21.54 -2.75 -8.52
N ASP A 90 -21.77 -1.53 -8.05
CA ASP A 90 -22.92 -0.72 -8.43
C ASP A 90 -22.91 -0.39 -9.93
N LEU A 91 -21.75 0.00 -10.48
CA LEU A 91 -21.58 0.28 -11.91
C LEU A 91 -21.74 -0.96 -12.79
N GLN A 92 -21.18 -2.11 -12.40
CA GLN A 92 -21.40 -3.37 -13.12
C GLN A 92 -22.87 -3.74 -13.15
N THR A 93 -23.56 -3.62 -12.01
CA THR A 93 -25.00 -3.89 -11.92
C THR A 93 -25.82 -2.95 -12.80
N ALA A 94 -25.49 -1.66 -12.81
CA ALA A 94 -26.14 -0.67 -13.66
C ALA A 94 -25.89 -0.96 -15.15
N GLN A 95 -24.66 -1.34 -15.52
CA GLN A 95 -24.32 -1.70 -16.90
C GLN A 95 -25.10 -2.93 -17.38
N ILE A 96 -25.21 -3.98 -16.56
CA ILE A 96 -25.98 -5.19 -16.90
C ILE A 96 -27.45 -4.82 -17.13
N LYS A 97 -28.05 -4.03 -16.23
CA LYS A 97 -29.44 -3.56 -16.38
C LYS A 97 -29.65 -2.77 -17.67
N LEU A 98 -28.75 -1.81 -17.96
CA LEU A 98 -28.78 -1.03 -19.20
C LEU A 98 -28.65 -1.92 -20.45
N ALA A 99 -27.78 -2.93 -20.41
CA ALA A 99 -27.60 -3.87 -21.51
C ALA A 99 -28.85 -4.75 -21.73
N ASP A 100 -29.52 -5.21 -20.66
CA ASP A 100 -30.79 -5.94 -20.73
C ASP A 100 -31.94 -5.06 -21.26
N ASP A 101 -32.03 -3.81 -20.81
CA ASP A 101 -33.04 -2.85 -21.27
C ASP A 101 -32.87 -2.49 -22.76
N MET A 102 -31.63 -2.39 -23.25
CA MET A 102 -31.36 -2.19 -24.68
C MET A 102 -31.75 -3.41 -25.52
N LYS A 103 -31.51 -4.63 -25.04
CA LYS A 103 -31.96 -5.85 -25.73
C LYS A 103 -33.48 -5.92 -25.82
N LYS A 104 -34.20 -5.59 -24.74
CA LYS A 104 -35.67 -5.59 -24.73
C LYS A 104 -36.29 -4.51 -25.63
N LYS A 105 -35.60 -3.39 -25.88
CA LYS A 105 -36.06 -2.35 -26.82
C LYS A 105 -35.79 -2.68 -28.30
N ALA A 106 -34.89 -3.62 -28.58
CA ALA A 106 -34.64 -4.09 -29.96
C ALA A 106 -35.72 -5.07 -30.47
N ASP A 107 -36.52 -5.66 -29.57
CA ASP A 107 -37.61 -6.59 -29.90
C ASP A 107 -39.02 -5.94 -29.95
N ALA A 108 -39.12 -4.61 -29.81
CA ALA A 108 -40.38 -3.91 -30.08
C ALA A 108 -40.56 -3.76 -31.61
N PRO A 109 -41.61 -4.33 -32.23
CA PRO A 109 -41.78 -4.26 -33.67
C PRO A 109 -41.92 -2.80 -34.09
N ALA A 110 -41.11 -2.39 -35.06
CA ALA A 110 -41.32 -1.19 -35.84
C ALA A 110 -42.74 -1.26 -36.41
N ALA A 111 -43.67 -0.53 -35.78
CA ALA A 111 -44.99 -0.30 -36.32
C ALA A 111 -44.81 0.36 -37.68
N LYS A 112 -45.37 -0.30 -38.69
CA LYS A 112 -45.43 0.13 -40.07
C LYS A 112 -46.09 1.51 -40.16
N ASP A 113 -45.33 2.55 -40.43
CA ASP A 113 -45.85 3.68 -41.20
C ASP A 113 -45.73 3.32 -42.68
N ALA A 114 -46.75 2.61 -43.15
CA ALA A 114 -47.03 2.50 -44.56
C ALA A 114 -47.42 3.89 -45.09
N ALA A 115 -46.55 4.48 -45.90
CA ALA A 115 -47.00 5.44 -46.89
C ALA A 115 -48.02 4.75 -47.82
N PRO A 116 -49.02 5.50 -48.32
CA PRO A 116 -49.23 5.46 -49.75
C PRO A 116 -49.19 6.86 -50.36
N ALA A 117 -48.59 6.89 -51.55
CA ALA A 117 -48.49 8.05 -52.41
C ALA A 117 -49.84 8.46 -53.01
N ALA A 118 -49.94 9.77 -53.26
CA ALA A 118 -50.67 10.47 -54.33
C ALA A 118 -52.21 10.38 -54.40
N LYS A 119 -52.87 11.55 -54.34
CA LYS A 119 -53.70 12.10 -55.44
C LYS A 119 -53.74 13.64 -55.41
N GLU A 120 -53.28 14.22 -56.51
CA GLU A 120 -53.72 15.42 -57.26
C GLU A 120 -54.75 16.40 -56.66
N GLY A 121 -54.53 17.70 -56.88
CA GLY A 121 -55.62 18.69 -56.95
C GLY A 121 -55.27 20.16 -56.66
N THR A 122 -54.80 20.88 -57.68
CA THR A 122 -55.19 22.28 -58.06
C THR A 122 -55.44 23.34 -56.98
N LYS A 123 -54.61 24.38 -56.92
CA LYS A 123 -54.89 25.73 -57.48
C LYS A 123 -53.66 26.64 -57.38
#